data_AF-A0A316AE21-F1
#
_entry.id   AF-A0A316AE21-F1
#
_cell.length_a   1.000
_cell.length_b   1.000
_cell.length_c   1.000
_cell.angle_alpha   90.00
_cell.angle_beta   90.00
_cell.angle_gamma   90.00
#
_symmetry.space_group_name_H-M   'P 1'
#
loop_
_entity.id
_entity.type
_entity.pdbx_description
1 polymer ?
#
loop_
_entity_poly.entity_id
_entity_poly.type
_entity_poly.pdbx_seq_one_letter_code
_entity_poly.pdbx_strand_id
1 'polypeptide(L)' 'MPVSETLNPVQLHLLDMFRFCKSDLELLELKDVLAAYYAQKVQEEADRLWDDGTLDADAIERIGKEHWRTPYKAL' A
#
# COMPACT_ATOMS: atom_id res chain seq x y z
N MET A 1 -0.52 22.83 14.51
CA MET A 1 0.67 23.41 13.88
C MET A 1 0.62 23.07 12.40
N PRO A 2 0.87 24.00 11.45
CA PRO A 2 0.89 23.63 10.05
C PRO A 2 2.17 22.83 9.80
N VAL A 3 2.05 21.58 9.39
CA VAL A 3 3.21 20.79 8.98
C VAL A 3 3.69 21.43 7.68
N SER A 4 4.86 22.07 7.71
CA SER A 4 5.60 22.35 6.48
C SER A 4 6.15 21.00 6.03
N GLU A 5 5.36 20.27 5.25
CA GLU A 5 5.73 18.96 4.73
C GLU A 5 6.76 19.14 3.62
N THR A 6 8.03 19.20 4.02
CA THR A 6 9.14 19.03 3.07
C THR A 6 9.06 17.60 2.53
N LEU A 7 9.00 17.47 1.21
CA LEU A 7 9.00 16.17 0.55
C LEU A 7 10.28 15.43 0.93
N ASN A 8 10.15 14.16 1.29
CA ASN A 8 11.29 13.30 1.56
C ASN A 8 12.07 12.98 0.26
N PRO A 9 13.31 12.49 0.35
CA PRO A 9 14.13 12.24 -0.83
C PRO A 9 13.49 11.29 -1.87
N VAL A 10 12.71 10.29 -1.43
CA VAL A 10 12.03 9.35 -2.33
C VAL A 10 10.89 10.04 -3.08
N GLN A 11 10.13 10.89 -2.39
CA GLN A 11 9.06 11.67 -2.99
C GLN A 11 9.61 12.66 -4.03
N LEU A 12 10.72 13.33 -3.73
CA LEU A 12 11.41 14.21 -4.67
C LEU A 12 11.94 13.45 -5.89
N HIS A 13 12.52 12.27 -5.68
CA HIS A 13 13.03 11.45 -6.77
C HIS A 13 11.90 10.95 -7.69
N LEU A 14 10.76 10.51 -7.13
CA LEU A 14 9.60 10.11 -7.93
C LEU A 14 9.03 11.29 -8.72
N LEU A 15 8.96 12.48 -8.10
CA LEU A 15 8.54 13.71 -8.78
C LEU A 15 9.48 14.04 -9.94
N ASP A 16 10.78 13.88 -9.75
CA ASP A 16 11.76 14.01 -10.81
C ASP A 16 11.53 13.00 -11.93
N MET A 17 11.20 11.74 -11.61
CA MET A 17 10.90 10.72 -12.62
C MET A 17 9.62 10.99 -13.41
N PHE A 18 8.61 11.65 -12.83
CA PHE A 18 7.38 12.03 -13.54
C PHE A 18 7.65 12.93 -14.74
N ARG A 19 8.83 13.60 -14.83
CA ARG A 19 9.21 14.34 -16.03
C ARG A 19 9.24 13.46 -17.28
N PHE A 20 9.41 12.15 -17.15
CA PHE A 20 9.47 11.20 -18.26
C PHE A 20 8.11 10.60 -18.63
N CYS A 21 7.15 10.55 -17.69
CA CYS A 21 5.78 10.14 -17.98
C CYS A 21 5.01 11.32 -18.59
N LYS A 22 4.71 11.25 -19.88
CA LYS A 22 4.04 12.34 -20.62
C LYS A 22 2.59 12.04 -20.95
N SER A 23 2.17 10.79 -20.81
CA SER A 23 0.82 10.32 -21.10
C SER A 23 0.14 9.71 -19.88
N ASP A 24 -1.20 9.69 -19.92
CA ASP A 24 -2.02 9.07 -18.88
C ASP A 24 -1.78 7.55 -18.79
N LEU A 25 -1.41 6.90 -19.90
CA LEU A 25 -1.07 5.48 -19.93
C LEU A 25 0.22 5.20 -19.15
N GLU A 26 1.28 5.96 -19.39
CA GLU A 26 2.55 5.80 -18.65
C GLU A 26 2.37 6.08 -17.15
N LEU A 27 1.50 7.03 -16.80
CA LEU A 27 1.14 7.28 -15.40
C LEU A 27 0.38 6.09 -14.79
N LEU A 28 -0.50 5.44 -15.55
CA LEU A 28 -1.21 4.24 -15.10
C LEU A 28 -0.23 3.08 -14.88
N GLU A 29 0.66 2.83 -15.84
CA GLU A 29 1.70 1.79 -15.72
C GLU A 29 2.61 2.03 -14.51
N LEU A 30 3.00 3.28 -14.25
CA LEU A 30 3.81 3.63 -13.09
C LEU A 30 3.05 3.38 -11.77
N LYS A 31 1.75 3.67 -11.73
CA LYS A 31 0.91 3.35 -10.56
C LYS A 31 0.83 1.85 -10.33
N ASP A 32 0.70 1.06 -11.38
CA ASP A 32 0.63 -0.41 -11.28
C ASP A 32 1.95 -0.99 -10.73
N VAL A 33 3.10 -0.48 -11.19
CA VAL A 33 4.41 -0.89 -10.65
C VAL A 33 4.54 -0.55 -9.17
N LEU A 34 4.11 0.64 -8.75
CA LEU A 34 4.13 1.03 -7.34
C LEU A 34 3.17 0.16 -6.50
N ALA A 35 1.98 -0.14 -7.01
CA ALA A 35 1.01 -0.99 -6.33
C ALA A 35 1.55 -2.41 -6.16
N ALA A 36 2.18 -2.96 -7.19
CA ALA A 36 2.83 -4.27 -7.15
C ALA A 36 3.95 -4.32 -6.11
N TYR A 37 4.79 -3.28 -6.05
CA TYR A 37 5.87 -3.19 -5.04
C TYR A 37 5.33 -3.27 -3.60
N TYR A 38 4.27 -2.51 -3.29
CA TYR A 38 3.68 -2.55 -1.96
C TYR A 38 2.90 -3.85 -1.69
N ALA A 39 2.22 -4.42 -2.68
CA ALA A 39 1.57 -5.71 -2.55
C ALA A 39 2.57 -6.81 -2.21
N GLN A 40 3.73 -6.82 -2.88
CA GLN A 40 4.82 -7.74 -2.57
C GLN A 40 5.32 -7.54 -1.12
N LYS A 41 5.52 -6.30 -0.67
CA LYS A 41 5.95 -6.02 0.71
C LYS A 41 4.95 -6.51 1.76
N VAL A 42 3.66 -6.35 1.49
CA VAL A 42 2.59 -6.86 2.36
C VAL A 42 2.62 -8.38 2.39
N GLN A 43 2.81 -9.04 1.24
CA GLN A 43 2.92 -10.50 1.16
C GLN A 43 4.14 -11.00 1.94
N GLU A 44 5.32 -10.40 1.73
CA GLU A 44 6.56 -10.76 2.43
C GLU A 44 6.40 -10.66 3.97
N GLU A 45 5.74 -9.62 4.46
CA GLU A 45 5.49 -9.49 5.91
C GLU A 45 4.43 -10.49 6.41
N ALA A 46 3.40 -10.77 5.61
CA ALA A 46 2.41 -11.79 5.95
C ALA A 46 3.03 -13.19 6.05
N ASP A 47 3.89 -13.55 5.09
CA ASP A 47 4.64 -14.81 5.09
C ASP A 47 5.58 -14.88 6.31
N ARG A 48 6.28 -13.79 6.64
CA ARG A 48 7.14 -13.71 7.82
C ARG A 48 6.35 -13.94 9.12
N LEU A 49 5.21 -13.29 9.28
CA LEU A 49 4.35 -13.44 10.46
C LEU A 49 3.75 -14.86 10.54
N TRP A 50 3.53 -15.50 9.40
CA TRP A 50 3.10 -16.89 9.35
C TRP A 50 4.20 -17.84 9.82
N ASP A 51 5.42 -17.66 9.30
CA ASP A 51 6.58 -18.49 9.62
C ASP A 51 7.04 -18.34 11.09
N ASP A 52 6.90 -17.14 11.67
CA ASP A 52 7.25 -16.89 13.08
C ASP A 52 6.15 -17.31 14.07
N GLY A 53 4.99 -17.76 13.57
CA GLY A 53 3.86 -18.24 14.35
C GLY A 53 3.00 -17.13 14.99
N THR A 54 3.25 -15.86 14.68
CA THR A 54 2.42 -14.73 15.12
C THR A 54 1.08 -14.70 14.37
N LEU A 55 1.08 -15.13 13.12
CA LEU A 55 -0.11 -15.28 12.27
C LEU A 55 -0.37 -16.77 12.04
N ASP A 56 -1.48 -17.28 12.55
CA ASP A 56 -1.94 -18.66 12.32
C ASP A 56 -3.35 -18.69 11.73
N ALA A 57 -3.85 -19.88 11.41
CA ALA A 57 -5.19 -20.05 10.82
C ALA A 57 -6.30 -19.46 11.71
N ASP A 58 -6.13 -19.55 13.03
CA ASP A 58 -7.08 -19.02 14.01
C ASP A 58 -7.05 -17.47 14.06
N ALA A 59 -5.86 -16.87 13.92
CA ALA A 59 -5.69 -15.42 13.80
C ALA A 59 -6.32 -14.88 12.51
N ILE A 60 -6.16 -15.58 11.38
CA ILE A 60 -6.82 -15.23 10.12
C ILE A 60 -8.35 -15.33 10.26
N GLU A 61 -8.85 -16.39 10.90
CA GLU A 61 -10.29 -16.56 11.13
C GLU A 61 -10.86 -15.44 12.02
N ARG A 62 -10.10 -15.02 13.04
CA ARG A 62 -10.47 -13.89 13.91
C ARG A 62 -10.53 -12.59 13.13
N ILE A 63 -9.51 -12.26 12.34
CA ILE A 63 -9.48 -11.06 11.50
C ILE A 63 -10.63 -11.07 10.48
N GLY A 64 -10.94 -12.22 9.88
CA GLY A 64 -12.04 -12.36 8.92
C GLY A 64 -13.43 -12.13 9.53
N LYS A 65 -13.59 -12.36 10.84
CA LYS A 65 -14.81 -12.05 11.61
C LYS A 65 -14.89 -10.59 12.05
N GLU A 66 -13.80 -9.84 11.96
CA GLU A 66 -13.80 -8.42 12.31
C GLU A 66 -14.35 -7.58 11.15
N HIS A 67 -15.42 -6.82 11.43
CA HIS A 67 -16.11 -5.99 10.44
C HIS A 67 -15.40 -4.65 10.20
N TRP A 68 -14.18 -4.68 9.66
CA TRP A 68 -13.38 -3.49 9.33
C TRP A 68 -13.83 -2.75 8.06
N ARG A 69 -14.87 -3.23 7.37
CA ARG A 69 -15.38 -2.58 6.17
C ARG A 69 -16.00 -1.22 6.50
N THR A 70 -15.80 -0.25 5.62
CA THR A 70 -16.44 1.06 5.71
C THR A 70 -17.97 0.91 5.83
N PRO A 71 -18.63 1.50 6.84
CA PRO A 71 -20.08 1.45 6.95
C PRO A 71 -20.74 2.04 5.70
N TYR A 72 -21.73 1.35 5.15
CA TYR A 72 -22.53 1.90 4.07
C TYR A 72 -23.28 3.12 4.59
N LYS A 73 -23.13 4.28 3.91
CA LYS A 73 -24.04 5.40 4.13
C LYS A 73 -25.40 4.96 3.59
N ALA A 74 -26.39 4.85 4.47
CA ALA A 74 -27.79 4.73 4.04
C ALA A 74 -28.13 5.96 3.21
N LEU A 75 -28.72 5.73 2.03
CA LEU A 75 -29.26 6.75 1.14
C LEU A 75 -30.53 7.37 1.75
#